data_AF-A0A9R1P5S0-F1
#
_entry.id   AF-A0A9R1P5S0-F1
#
_cell.length_a   1.000
_cell.length_b   1.000
_cell.length_c   1.000
_cell.angle_alpha   90.00
_cell.angle_beta   90.00
_cell.angle_gamma   90.00
#
_symmetry.space_group_name_H-M   'P 1'
#
loop_
_entity.id
_entity.type
_entity.pdbx_description
1 polymer ?
#
loop_
_entity_poly.entity_id
_entity_poly.type
_entity_poly.pdbx_seq_one_letter_code
_entity_poly.pdbx_strand_id
1 'polypeptide(L)'
;MARKLRFFKEQMSKATILISPTQFSGAPLEIGDLEIKLGEFEAELTEVNTNNRKLQRTYNELVEYSVLLEKTGEFFYSAQRSAAEQQREMVADQSGDSSLESPLLHQEMVIDPSKQVKLGSLIGLVPKQKAMAFERILYRATRGNMLLRQESVDESIIDPQSGEEL
;
A
#
# COMPACT_ATOMS: atom_id res chain seq x y z
N MET A 1 -36.45 22.39 -3.49
CA MET A 1 -36.83 21.47 -2.39
C MET A 1 -36.78 19.95 -2.71
N ALA A 2 -37.59 19.41 -3.63
CA ALA A 2 -37.72 17.95 -3.82
C ALA A 2 -36.40 17.19 -4.11
N ARG A 3 -35.48 17.80 -4.88
CA ARG A 3 -34.14 17.24 -5.15
C ARG A 3 -33.35 16.99 -3.85
N LYS A 4 -33.33 17.99 -2.95
CA LYS A 4 -32.59 17.93 -1.69
C LYS A 4 -33.13 16.82 -0.80
N LEU A 5 -34.46 16.71 -0.68
CA LEU A 5 -35.11 15.64 0.09
C LEU A 5 -34.79 14.24 -0.46
N ARG A 6 -34.74 14.08 -1.79
CA ARG A 6 -34.30 12.83 -2.41
C ARG A 6 -32.85 12.49 -2.06
N PHE A 7 -31.96 13.48 -2.10
CA PHE A 7 -30.56 13.30 -1.68
C PHE A 7 -30.47 12.81 -0.23
N PHE A 8 -31.16 13.47 0.72
CA PHE A 8 -31.17 13.02 2.12
C PHE A 8 -31.73 11.61 2.29
N LYS A 9 -32.80 11.26 1.59
CA LYS A 9 -33.35 9.90 1.60
C LYS A 9 -32.32 8.87 1.11
N GLU A 10 -31.60 9.17 0.03
CA GLU A 10 -30.54 8.29 -0.49
C GLU A 10 -29.37 8.18 0.51
N GLN A 11 -28.95 9.27 1.15
CA GLN A 11 -27.91 9.25 2.18
C GLN A 11 -28.34 8.44 3.42
N MET A 12 -29.57 8.59 3.88
CA MET A 12 -30.12 7.81 4.99
C MET A 12 -30.18 6.32 4.64
N SER A 13 -30.57 5.96 3.42
CA SER A 13 -30.53 4.55 2.99
C SER A 13 -29.12 3.97 2.96
N LYS A 14 -28.11 4.75 2.54
CA LYS A 14 -26.70 4.32 2.55
C LYS A 14 -26.19 4.14 3.98
N ALA A 15 -26.63 4.99 4.90
CA ALA A 15 -26.30 4.91 6.32
C ALA A 15 -27.16 3.90 7.10
N THR A 16 -28.08 3.18 6.44
CA THR A 16 -29.03 2.25 7.08
C THR A 16 -29.83 2.90 8.22
N ILE A 17 -30.17 4.18 8.07
CA ILE A 17 -30.96 4.92 9.06
C ILE A 17 -32.44 4.67 8.76
N LEU A 18 -33.17 4.12 9.74
CA LEU A 18 -34.61 3.90 9.63
C LEU A 18 -35.37 5.21 9.84
N ILE A 19 -36.13 5.62 8.84
CA ILE A 19 -36.98 6.82 8.91
C ILE A 19 -38.30 6.41 9.56
N SER A 20 -38.56 6.87 10.79
CA SER A 20 -39.90 6.73 11.39
C SER A 20 -40.83 7.80 10.83
N PRO A 21 -42.02 7.47 10.33
CA PRO A 21 -42.98 8.48 9.90
C PRO A 21 -43.57 9.18 11.13
N THR A 22 -43.01 10.34 11.48
CA THR A 22 -43.55 11.20 12.54
C THR A 22 -44.73 11.98 11.98
N GLN A 23 -45.92 11.83 12.58
CA GLN A 23 -47.06 12.68 12.27
C GLN A 23 -46.76 14.12 12.72
N PHE A 24 -46.60 15.03 11.77
CA PHE A 24 -46.32 16.42 12.06
C PHE A 24 -47.63 17.15 12.41
N SER A 25 -47.78 17.56 13.67
CA SER A 25 -48.94 18.32 14.17
C SER A 25 -48.59 19.78 14.52
N GLY A 26 -47.53 20.34 13.92
CA GLY A 26 -46.97 21.66 14.27
C GLY A 26 -47.56 22.85 13.50
N ALA A 27 -47.21 24.05 13.98
CA ALA A 27 -47.50 25.36 13.37
C ALA A 27 -47.10 25.45 11.88
N PRO A 28 -47.69 26.38 11.10
CA PRO A 28 -47.34 26.54 9.69
C PRO A 28 -45.83 26.78 9.55
N LEU A 29 -45.15 25.81 8.93
CA LEU A 29 -43.72 25.90 8.63
C LEU A 29 -43.49 27.04 7.63
N GLU A 30 -42.59 27.96 7.96
CA GLU A 30 -42.05 28.89 6.97
C GLU A 30 -41.18 28.12 5.97
N ILE A 31 -41.78 27.78 4.83
CA ILE A 31 -41.19 26.93 3.80
C ILE A 31 -39.87 27.52 3.25
N GLY A 32 -39.75 28.86 3.24
CA GLY A 32 -38.54 29.57 2.78
C GLY A 32 -37.32 29.27 3.66
N ASP A 33 -37.45 29.44 4.97
CA ASP A 33 -36.38 29.16 5.94
C ASP A 33 -35.96 27.70 5.93
N LEU A 34 -36.92 26.79 5.74
CA LEU A 34 -36.64 25.37 5.61
C LEU A 34 -35.82 25.07 4.34
N GLU A 35 -36.05 25.77 3.24
CA GLU A 35 -35.29 25.54 1.99
C GLU A 35 -33.85 26.01 2.09
N ILE A 36 -33.62 27.11 2.81
CA ILE A 36 -32.30 27.66 3.10
C ILE A 36 -31.53 26.66 3.96
N LYS A 37 -32.06 26.28 5.13
CA LYS A 37 -31.43 25.31 6.04
C LYS A 37 -31.14 23.97 5.37
N LEU A 38 -32.07 23.48 4.55
CA LEU A 38 -31.88 22.23 3.81
C LEU A 38 -30.75 22.33 2.77
N GLY A 39 -30.48 23.53 2.24
CA GLY A 39 -29.33 23.78 1.38
C GLY A 39 -28.00 23.80 2.12
N GLU A 40 -27.98 24.43 3.29
CA GLU A 40 -26.79 24.45 4.16
C GLU A 40 -26.39 23.03 4.58
N PHE A 41 -27.36 22.22 5.03
CA PHE A 41 -27.09 20.82 5.38
C PHE A 41 -26.68 19.95 4.18
N GLU A 42 -27.20 20.21 2.98
CA GLU A 42 -26.78 19.48 1.78
C GLU A 42 -25.30 19.78 1.46
N ALA A 43 -24.90 21.04 1.58
CA ALA A 43 -23.52 21.47 1.38
C ALA A 43 -22.59 20.85 2.42
N GLU A 44 -22.94 20.98 3.71
CA GLU A 44 -22.17 20.41 4.83
C GLU A 44 -22.04 18.88 4.71
N LEU A 45 -23.14 18.17 4.44
CA LEU A 45 -23.11 16.71 4.32
C LEU A 45 -22.29 16.25 3.10
N THR A 46 -22.31 17.02 2.02
CA THR A 46 -21.48 16.74 0.84
C THR A 46 -20.01 16.93 1.20
N GLU A 47 -19.67 18.02 1.87
CA GLU A 47 -18.30 18.29 2.34
C GLU A 47 -17.80 17.20 3.28
N VAL A 48 -18.57 16.84 4.31
CA VAL A 48 -18.25 15.77 5.26
C VAL A 48 -18.04 14.44 4.54
N ASN A 49 -18.90 14.10 3.57
CA ASN A 49 -18.72 12.88 2.78
C ASN A 49 -17.42 12.91 1.96
N THR A 50 -17.06 14.06 1.35
CA THR A 50 -15.79 14.16 0.62
C THR A 50 -14.59 14.05 1.54
N ASN A 51 -14.64 14.65 2.73
CA ASN A 51 -13.57 14.58 3.72
C ASN A 51 -13.42 13.17 4.29
N ASN A 52 -14.53 12.49 4.59
CA ASN A 52 -14.51 11.10 5.04
C ASN A 52 -13.85 10.17 4.00
N ARG A 53 -14.24 10.30 2.72
CA ARG A 53 -13.60 9.52 1.65
C ARG A 53 -12.10 9.77 1.52
N LYS A 54 -11.66 11.03 1.63
CA LYS A 54 -10.24 11.38 1.63
C LYS A 54 -9.53 10.75 2.82
N LEU A 55 -10.12 10.85 4.01
CA LEU A 55 -9.56 10.30 5.24
C LEU A 55 -9.43 8.77 5.16
N GLN A 56 -10.47 8.08 4.71
CA GLN A 56 -10.44 6.63 4.52
C GLN A 56 -9.36 6.21 3.53
N ARG A 57 -9.21 6.94 2.42
CA ARG A 57 -8.14 6.68 1.46
C ARG A 57 -6.75 6.86 2.07
N THR A 58 -6.50 7.99 2.74
CA THR A 58 -5.21 8.24 3.39
C THR A 58 -4.92 7.24 4.49
N TYR A 59 -5.94 6.80 5.24
CA TYR A 59 -5.80 5.75 6.23
C TYR A 59 -5.35 4.43 5.58
N ASN A 60 -6.00 4.00 4.50
CA ASN A 60 -5.62 2.79 3.78
C ASN A 60 -4.19 2.88 3.20
N GLU A 61 -3.82 4.03 2.61
CA GLU A 61 -2.46 4.28 2.11
C GLU A 61 -1.41 4.18 3.24
N LEU A 62 -1.73 4.64 4.45
CA LEU A 62 -0.85 4.54 5.63
C LEU A 62 -0.75 3.12 6.17
N VAL A 63 -1.85 2.37 6.17
CA VAL A 63 -1.86 0.95 6.56
C VAL A 63 -0.99 0.13 5.62
N GLU A 64 -1.16 0.31 4.30
CA GLU A 64 -0.29 -0.29 3.28
C GLU A 64 1.19 -0.01 3.53
N TYR A 65 1.51 1.26 3.78
CA TYR A 65 2.88 1.68 4.03
C TYR A 65 3.44 1.08 5.33
N SER A 66 2.64 1.00 6.39
CA SER A 66 3.05 0.40 7.66
C SER A 66 3.41 -1.08 7.50
N VAL A 67 2.54 -1.86 6.85
CA VAL A 67 2.77 -3.29 6.61
C VAL A 67 4.01 -3.49 5.73
N LEU A 68 4.17 -2.65 4.70
CA LEU A 68 5.32 -2.69 3.82
C LEU A 68 6.63 -2.47 4.61
N LEU A 69 6.67 -1.49 5.51
CA LEU A 69 7.86 -1.19 6.31
C LEU A 69 8.22 -2.33 7.26
N GLU A 70 7.24 -2.96 7.89
CA GLU A 70 7.47 -4.08 8.81
C GLU A 70 8.12 -5.25 8.08
N LYS A 71 7.52 -5.69 6.97
CA LYS A 71 8.03 -6.79 6.15
C LYS A 71 9.38 -6.50 5.52
N THR A 72 9.57 -5.26 5.05
CA THR A 72 10.85 -4.85 4.46
C THR A 72 11.95 -4.77 5.51
N GLY A 73 11.63 -4.36 6.74
CA GLY A 73 12.57 -4.34 7.86
C GLY A 73 13.14 -5.73 8.16
N GLU A 74 12.26 -6.74 8.28
CA GLU A 74 12.65 -8.13 8.46
C GLU A 74 13.51 -8.65 7.29
N PHE A 75 13.14 -8.28 6.06
CA PHE A 75 13.88 -8.64 4.86
C PHE A 75 15.31 -8.07 4.83
N PHE A 76 15.50 -6.76 5.04
CA PHE A 76 16.84 -6.17 5.01
C PHE A 76 17.71 -6.65 6.17
N TYR A 77 17.11 -6.88 7.35
CA TYR A 77 17.83 -7.41 8.49
C TYR A 77 18.35 -8.83 8.22
N SER A 78 17.49 -9.72 7.70
CA SER A 78 17.89 -11.09 7.34
C SER A 78 18.91 -11.12 6.19
N ALA A 79 18.75 -10.27 5.17
CA ALA A 79 19.69 -10.14 4.06
C ALA A 79 21.06 -9.64 4.53
N GLN A 80 21.11 -8.64 5.40
CA GLN A 80 22.36 -8.11 5.95
C GLN A 80 23.10 -9.17 6.77
N ARG A 81 22.37 -9.93 7.60
CA ARG A 81 22.96 -11.03 8.38
C ARG A 81 23.52 -12.13 7.48
N SER A 82 22.77 -12.53 6.45
CA SER A 82 23.22 -13.54 5.49
C SER A 82 24.48 -13.09 4.74
N ALA A 83 24.53 -11.83 4.30
CA ALA A 83 25.71 -11.26 3.64
C ALA A 83 26.93 -11.22 4.57
N ALA A 84 26.73 -10.86 5.85
CA ALA A 84 27.81 -10.86 6.84
C ALA A 84 28.33 -12.27 7.15
N GLU A 85 27.46 -13.28 7.17
CA GLU A 85 27.84 -14.69 7.33
C GLU A 85 28.65 -15.18 6.12
N GLN A 86 28.19 -14.93 4.89
CA GLN A 86 28.92 -15.27 3.66
C GLN A 86 30.30 -14.59 3.60
N GLN A 87 30.39 -13.33 4.03
CA GLN A 87 31.66 -12.61 4.05
C GLN A 87 32.62 -13.19 5.10
N ARG A 88 32.12 -13.68 6.23
CA ARG A 88 32.96 -14.40 7.23
C ARG A 88 33.45 -15.74 6.70
N GLU A 89 32.61 -16.49 6.00
CA GLU A 89 32.97 -17.78 5.40
C GLU A 89 34.04 -17.60 4.31
N MET A 90 33.88 -16.62 3.42
CA MET A 90 34.89 -16.27 2.41
C MET A 90 36.25 -15.85 3.02
N VAL A 91 36.26 -15.20 4.19
CA VAL A 91 37.49 -14.84 4.89
C VAL A 91 38.11 -16.04 5.62
N ALA A 92 37.27 -16.96 6.14
CA ALA A 92 37.74 -18.18 6.78
C ALA A 92 38.39 -19.15 5.76
N ASP A 93 37.80 -19.32 4.57
CA ASP A 93 38.35 -20.18 3.50
C ASP A 93 39.66 -19.63 2.89
N GLN A 94 39.90 -18.32 2.97
CA GLN A 94 41.19 -17.72 2.56
C GLN A 94 42.33 -17.96 3.57
N SER A 95 42.01 -18.40 4.80
CA SER A 95 43.00 -18.67 5.85
C SER A 95 43.48 -20.13 5.91
N GLY A 96 42.87 -21.02 5.12
CA GLY A 96 43.24 -22.43 5.01
C GLY A 96 43.91 -22.74 3.67
N ASP A 97 45.24 -22.78 3.69
CA ASP A 97 46.14 -23.40 2.71
C ASP A 97 45.94 -23.00 1.23
N SER A 98 46.94 -22.31 0.68
CA SER A 98 47.09 -22.04 -0.75
C SER A 98 47.30 -23.33 -1.53
N SER A 99 46.23 -24.09 -1.77
CA SER A 99 46.22 -25.24 -2.66
C SER A 99 45.95 -24.79 -4.09
N LEU A 100 46.82 -25.20 -5.01
CA LEU A 100 46.93 -24.78 -6.42
C LEU A 100 45.77 -25.24 -7.33
N GLU A 101 44.58 -25.43 -6.78
CA GLU A 101 43.38 -25.97 -7.45
C GLU A 101 42.13 -25.10 -7.18
N SER A 102 42.30 -23.82 -6.85
CA SER A 102 41.14 -22.91 -6.76
C SER A 102 40.63 -22.58 -8.18
N PRO A 103 39.33 -22.77 -8.50
CA PRO A 103 38.77 -22.36 -9.79
C PRO A 103 39.04 -20.88 -10.03
N LEU A 104 39.51 -20.52 -11.24
CA LEU A 104 39.87 -19.16 -11.69
C LEU A 104 38.77 -18.08 -11.44
N LEU A 105 37.56 -18.50 -11.07
CA LEU A 105 36.43 -17.66 -10.68
C LEU A 105 36.56 -17.02 -9.28
N HIS A 106 37.39 -17.58 -8.39
CA HIS A 106 37.62 -16.99 -7.05
C HIS A 106 38.48 -15.72 -7.09
N GLN A 107 39.34 -15.58 -8.11
CA GLN A 107 40.23 -14.43 -8.23
C GLN A 107 39.49 -13.14 -8.66
N GLU A 108 38.30 -13.23 -9.25
CA GLU A 108 37.47 -12.08 -9.62
C GLU A 108 36.61 -11.55 -8.45
N MET A 109 36.52 -12.26 -7.33
CA MET A 109 35.75 -11.82 -6.14
C MET A 109 36.54 -10.90 -5.19
N VAL A 110 37.75 -10.46 -5.56
CA VAL A 110 38.33 -9.26 -4.93
C VAL A 110 37.58 -8.06 -5.49
N ILE A 111 36.42 -7.77 -4.90
CA ILE A 111 35.61 -6.59 -5.22
C ILE A 111 36.46 -5.38 -4.86
N ASP A 112 37.09 -4.80 -5.87
CA ASP A 112 37.73 -3.49 -5.81
C ASP A 112 36.70 -2.51 -5.20
N PRO A 113 36.93 -1.90 -4.03
CA PRO A 113 35.94 -1.04 -3.38
C PRO A 113 35.60 0.19 -4.26
N SER A 114 36.46 0.48 -5.24
CA SER A 114 36.28 1.48 -6.29
C SER A 114 35.22 1.11 -7.35
N LYS A 115 34.82 -0.16 -7.45
CA LYS A 115 33.81 -0.71 -8.39
C LYS A 115 32.51 -1.09 -7.69
N GLN A 116 32.22 -0.56 -6.50
CA GLN A 116 30.94 -0.78 -5.85
C GLN A 116 29.80 -0.18 -6.69
N VAL A 117 29.07 -1.05 -7.40
CA VAL A 117 27.83 -0.69 -8.05
C VAL A 117 26.81 -0.40 -6.96
N LYS A 118 26.42 0.88 -6.83
CA LYS A 118 25.37 1.29 -5.89
C LYS A 118 24.03 0.86 -6.46
N LEU A 119 23.50 -0.25 -5.94
CA LEU A 119 22.16 -0.72 -6.28
C LEU A 119 21.11 0.14 -5.57
N GLY A 120 20.11 0.58 -6.33
CA GLY A 120 18.87 1.15 -5.79
C GLY A 120 17.87 0.05 -5.51
N SER A 121 17.09 0.18 -4.44
CA SER A 121 16.01 -0.76 -4.12
C SER A 121 14.66 -0.04 -4.24
N LEU A 122 13.67 -0.75 -4.79
CA LEU A 122 12.28 -0.31 -4.83
C LEU A 122 11.43 -1.39 -4.17
N ILE A 123 10.47 -0.96 -3.37
CA ILE A 123 9.63 -1.81 -2.54
C ILE A 123 8.19 -1.35 -2.74
N GLY A 124 7.26 -2.29 -2.81
CA GLY A 124 5.84 -1.98 -2.95
C GLY A 124 4.99 -3.24 -2.85
N LEU A 125 3.68 -3.04 -2.83
CA LEU A 125 2.68 -4.11 -2.83
C LEU A 125 2.14 -4.31 -4.25
N VAL A 126 1.87 -5.56 -4.61
CA VAL A 126 1.27 -5.93 -5.89
C VAL A 126 0.13 -6.90 -5.61
N PRO A 127 -1.07 -6.69 -6.19
CA PRO A 127 -2.18 -7.63 -6.07
C PRO A 127 -1.75 -9.03 -6.48
N LYS A 128 -2.12 -10.04 -5.69
CA LYS A 128 -1.64 -11.43 -5.86
C LYS A 128 -1.89 -11.98 -7.26
N GLN A 129 -3.01 -11.60 -7.87
CA GLN A 129 -3.42 -12.05 -9.21
C GLN A 129 -2.53 -11.45 -10.32
N LYS A 130 -1.87 -10.30 -10.05
CA LYS A 130 -1.02 -9.58 -11.01
C LYS A 130 0.48 -9.81 -10.79
N ALA A 131 0.88 -10.44 -9.67
CA ALA A 131 2.29 -10.64 -9.30
C ALA A 131 3.13 -11.29 -10.42
N MET A 132 2.63 -12.38 -11.02
CA MET A 132 3.33 -13.10 -12.09
C MET A 132 3.50 -12.26 -13.37
N ALA A 133 2.49 -11.44 -13.71
CA ALA A 133 2.56 -10.58 -14.89
C ALA A 133 3.57 -9.44 -14.67
N PHE A 134 3.56 -8.86 -13.46
CA PHE A 134 4.47 -7.79 -13.07
C PHE A 134 5.94 -8.24 -13.11
N GLU A 135 6.26 -9.41 -12.54
CA GLU A 135 7.61 -9.98 -12.60
C GLU A 135 8.09 -10.16 -14.04
N ARG A 136 7.25 -10.73 -14.91
CA ARG A 136 7.59 -10.94 -16.33
C ARG A 136 7.89 -9.63 -17.05
N ILE A 137 7.14 -8.56 -16.75
CA ILE A 137 7.36 -7.24 -17.33
C ILE A 137 8.71 -6.69 -16.86
N LEU A 138 8.98 -6.73 -15.55
CA LEU A 138 10.24 -6.24 -15.00
C LEU A 138 11.45 -7.02 -15.53
N TYR A 139 11.36 -8.35 -15.59
CA TYR A 139 12.43 -9.20 -16.14
C TYR A 139 12.75 -8.83 -17.58
N ARG A 140 11.73 -8.62 -18.42
CA ARG A 140 11.92 -8.22 -19.83
C ARG A 140 12.49 -6.81 -19.95
N ALA A 141 11.99 -5.87 -19.16
CA ALA A 141 12.45 -4.48 -19.17
C ALA A 141 13.92 -4.34 -18.73
N THR A 142 14.32 -5.13 -17.73
CA THR A 142 15.69 -5.14 -17.19
C THR A 142 16.61 -6.11 -17.93
N ARG A 143 16.09 -6.85 -18.93
CA ARG A 143 16.82 -7.91 -19.65
C ARG A 143 17.44 -8.96 -18.72
N GLY A 144 16.75 -9.26 -17.62
CA GLY A 144 17.20 -10.20 -16.60
C GLY A 144 18.14 -9.62 -15.54
N ASN A 145 18.51 -8.35 -15.63
CA ASN A 145 19.35 -7.67 -14.63
C ASN A 145 18.50 -7.12 -13.48
N MET A 146 17.78 -7.98 -12.78
CA MET A 146 16.95 -7.61 -11.64
C MET A 146 17.09 -8.62 -10.51
N LEU A 147 17.18 -8.10 -9.28
CA LEU A 147 16.96 -8.87 -8.06
C LEU A 147 15.55 -8.60 -7.57
N LEU A 148 14.69 -9.61 -7.68
CA LEU A 148 13.32 -9.56 -7.19
C LEU A 148 13.15 -10.56 -6.06
N ARG A 149 12.52 -10.11 -4.98
CA ARG A 149 12.06 -10.94 -3.88
C ARG A 149 10.60 -10.58 -3.63
N GLN A 150 9.76 -11.60 -3.49
CA GLN A 150 8.34 -11.46 -3.24
C GLN A 150 7.98 -12.31 -2.05
N GLU A 151 7.09 -11.80 -1.21
CA GLU A 151 6.52 -12.50 -0.07
C GLU A 151 5.02 -12.19 -0.03
N SER A 152 4.21 -13.19 0.32
CA SER A 152 2.78 -12.98 0.50
C SER A 152 2.52 -12.30 1.83
N VAL A 153 1.67 -11.28 1.80
CA VAL A 153 1.10 -10.67 3.00
C VAL A 153 -0.20 -11.41 3.32
N ASP A 154 -0.32 -11.92 4.55
CA ASP A 154 -1.51 -12.66 5.00
C ASP A 154 -2.65 -11.74 5.47
N GLU A 155 -2.36 -10.46 5.71
CA GLU A 155 -3.33 -9.46 6.14
C GLU A 155 -4.16 -8.96 4.95
N SER A 156 -5.49 -8.88 5.14
CA SER A 156 -6.40 -8.28 4.17
C SER A 156 -6.19 -6.76 4.14
N ILE A 157 -5.59 -6.26 3.07
CA ILE A 157 -5.34 -4.85 2.85
C ILE A 157 -6.41 -4.31 1.91
N ILE A 158 -7.04 -3.20 2.27
CA ILE A 158 -8.05 -2.57 1.42
C ILE A 158 -7.37 -1.59 0.47
N ASP A 159 -7.56 -1.78 -0.83
CA ASP A 159 -7.04 -0.88 -1.86
C ASP A 159 -7.57 0.55 -1.65
N PRO A 160 -6.69 1.56 -1.53
CA PRO A 160 -7.06 2.95 -1.32
C PRO A 160 -7.87 3.57 -2.48
N GLN A 161 -7.84 2.96 -3.67
CA GLN A 161 -8.60 3.45 -4.84
C GLN A 161 -9.90 2.71 -5.08
N SER A 162 -9.90 1.37 -5.02
CA SER A 162 -11.11 0.58 -5.29
C SER A 162 -11.94 0.29 -4.04
N GLY A 163 -11.33 0.29 -2.85
CA GLY A 163 -11.99 -0.18 -1.63
C GLY A 163 -12.18 -1.70 -1.60
N GLU A 164 -11.55 -2.43 -2.52
CA GLU A 164 -11.55 -3.90 -2.55
C GLU A 164 -10.43 -4.45 -1.67
N GLU A 165 -10.64 -5.64 -1.09
CA GLU A 165 -9.58 -6.38 -0.39
C GLU A 165 -8.57 -6.96 -1.40
N LEU A 166 -7.28 -6.72 -1.15
CA LEU A 166 -6.13 -7.12 -1.99
C LEU A 166 -5.65 -8.56 -1.76
#